data_AF-A0A2G2DX18-F1
#
_entry.id   AF-A0A2G2DX18-F1
#
_cell.length_a   1.000
_cell.length_b   1.000
_cell.length_c   1.000
_cell.angle_alpha   90.00
_cell.angle_beta   90.00
_cell.angle_gamma   90.00
#
_symmetry.space_group_name_H-M   'P 1'
#
loop_
_entity.id
_entity.type
_entity.pdbx_description
1 polymer ?
#
loop_
_entity_poly.entity_id
_entity_poly.type
_entity_poly.pdbx_seq_one_letter_code
_entity_poly.pdbx_strand_id
1 'polypeptide(L)'
;MPYLPIEALAYTKYIAPPLLGAFIGYLTNRVAIKMLFRPLHPWRIAGIRVPMTPGVIPAKRADLAVNMGELVGDHLLTSDEIGKGLQQEVFQDHLYTLIDGRVKGLLETDLGNIREIVPQKFKAYLEMGSRAVTYQLKGQLRSFIDSERFEKIIGEAVSDRLEIFLDKEIGLILPVDKRDIAYNFIEENIARMFDSGPMEQWVEDFVHEKVYAVLQQEKSLAQVMPPSVQVLLLDTIEKQIPTFLQKLGSIVSEPSVRDKVVAGACAGVEKFIESLGSMADMVRGFMRMETVEEKIREYLEEKNDDIVAWLQSEEVQERVVVILRERSQDFINKPIVEWVKAEDEDVVHEFCGQMTEQILLLIRGKEVSSVLSSMIKANVENHIESGGLQTGVVLDKLVGGESAAHAQKWLINEIRVLLQSENTKFTIDAMFDSLAGGLLNKRLGRLGNYIPAGVREGVSKSFQKAASGVLASEVPGLVQSLNIKKIVIERVNSLDLLRLERLLLSIMEEQFKYINLFGALLGFGIGCLNVIFLYGG
;
A
#
# COMPACT_ATOMS: atom_id res chain seq x y z
N MET A 1 4.18 114.56 60.34
CA MET A 1 5.28 114.27 61.28
C MET A 1 4.69 114.09 62.66
N PRO A 2 4.66 112.89 63.26
CA PRO A 2 4.35 112.74 64.67
C PRO A 2 5.66 112.64 65.47
N TYR A 3 5.73 113.45 66.52
CA TYR A 3 6.85 113.56 67.46
C TYR A 3 7.07 112.24 68.20
N LEU A 4 8.27 111.66 68.09
CA LEU A 4 8.72 110.55 68.95
C LEU A 4 8.95 111.09 70.38
N PRO A 5 8.46 110.41 71.44
CA PRO A 5 8.72 110.79 72.82
C PRO A 5 10.22 110.70 73.16
N ILE A 6 10.74 111.67 73.91
CA ILE A 6 12.18 111.81 74.25
C ILE A 6 12.73 110.57 74.99
N GLU A 7 11.88 109.81 75.68
CA GLU A 7 12.26 108.54 76.35
C GLU A 7 12.55 107.39 75.38
N ALA A 8 11.92 107.37 74.20
CA ALA A 8 12.18 106.36 73.17
C ALA A 8 13.60 106.51 72.57
N LEU A 9 14.14 107.73 72.55
CA LEU A 9 15.50 108.03 72.07
C LEU A 9 16.59 107.36 72.94
N ALA A 10 16.35 107.15 74.24
CA ALA A 10 17.30 106.50 75.14
C ALA A 10 17.41 104.98 74.85
N TYR A 11 16.28 104.29 74.69
CA TYR A 11 16.26 102.84 74.41
C TYR A 11 16.73 102.50 72.98
N THR A 12 16.49 103.39 72.01
CA THR A 12 17.02 103.19 70.65
C THR A 12 18.54 103.08 70.62
N LYS A 13 19.24 103.69 71.56
CA LYS A 13 20.71 103.67 71.63
C LYS A 13 21.29 102.29 71.95
N TYR A 14 20.59 101.50 72.77
CA TYR A 14 21.05 100.17 73.22
C TYR A 14 20.55 99.03 72.34
N ILE A 15 19.36 99.16 71.75
CA ILE A 15 18.75 98.10 70.93
C ILE A 15 19.15 98.20 69.46
N ALA A 16 19.51 99.40 68.97
CA ALA A 16 19.86 99.58 67.56
C ALA A 16 21.07 98.75 67.13
N PRO A 17 22.20 98.66 67.85
CA PRO A 17 23.36 97.91 67.35
C PRO A 17 23.16 96.39 67.25
N PRO A 18 22.54 95.68 68.22
CA PRO A 18 22.19 94.26 68.09
C PRO A 18 21.20 93.98 66.96
N LEU A 19 20.15 94.79 66.79
CA LEU A 19 19.19 94.61 65.70
C LEU A 19 19.81 94.90 64.33
N LEU A 20 20.61 95.97 64.23
CA LEU A 20 21.37 96.27 63.01
C LEU A 20 22.38 95.15 62.70
N GLY A 21 23.08 94.64 63.71
CA GLY A 21 23.99 93.51 63.57
C GLY A 21 23.27 92.25 63.08
N ALA A 22 22.12 91.91 63.68
CA ALA A 22 21.29 90.79 63.27
C ALA A 22 20.75 90.94 61.83
N PHE A 23 20.31 92.15 61.48
CA PHE A 23 19.85 92.47 60.14
C PHE A 23 20.97 92.37 59.10
N ILE A 24 22.15 92.94 59.40
CA ILE A 24 23.33 92.84 58.53
C ILE A 24 23.78 91.38 58.41
N GLY A 25 23.78 90.61 59.50
CA GLY A 25 24.13 89.19 59.51
C GLY A 25 23.18 88.35 58.66
N TYR A 26 21.87 88.55 58.82
CA TYR A 26 20.84 87.89 58.01
C TYR A 26 20.95 88.28 56.53
N LEU A 27 21.08 89.57 56.24
CA LEU A 27 21.13 90.10 54.88
C LEU A 27 22.40 89.64 54.16
N THR A 28 23.56 89.76 54.80
CA THR A 28 24.86 89.35 54.25
C THR A 28 24.86 87.86 53.93
N ASN A 29 24.34 87.02 54.83
CA ASN A 29 24.28 85.58 54.61
C ASN A 29 23.28 85.19 53.51
N ARG A 30 22.12 85.86 53.46
CA ARG A 30 21.13 85.66 52.39
C ARG A 30 21.69 86.04 51.02
N VAL A 31 22.46 87.12 50.95
CA VAL A 31 23.17 87.53 49.73
C VAL A 31 24.25 86.51 49.38
N ALA A 32 25.06 86.06 50.34
CA ALA A 32 26.11 85.06 50.11
C ALA A 32 25.54 83.74 49.55
N ILE A 33 24.44 83.24 50.11
CA ILE A 33 23.75 82.04 49.60
C ILE A 33 23.21 82.30 48.20
N LYS A 34 22.57 83.45 47.97
CA LYS A 34 22.09 83.84 46.63
C LYS A 34 23.24 83.93 45.63
N MET A 35 24.43 84.33 46.09
CA MET A 35 25.66 84.42 45.30
C MET A 35 26.21 83.06 44.86
N LEU A 36 25.89 81.96 45.56
CA LEU A 36 26.27 80.62 45.11
C LEU A 36 25.56 80.21 43.81
N PHE A 37 24.33 80.70 43.59
CA PHE A 37 23.49 80.34 42.44
C PHE A 37 23.43 81.44 41.37
N ARG A 38 23.54 82.73 41.78
CA ARG A 38 23.44 83.89 40.88
C ARG A 38 24.55 84.90 41.16
N PRO A 39 25.18 85.53 40.17
CA PRO A 39 24.75 85.63 38.77
C PRO A 39 25.15 84.42 37.92
N LEU A 40 24.37 84.14 36.88
CA LEU A 40 24.62 83.05 35.92
C LEU A 40 25.80 83.35 34.99
N HIS A 41 26.16 84.63 34.84
CA HIS A 41 27.25 85.12 34.00
C HIS A 41 28.24 85.94 34.82
N PRO A 42 29.53 85.96 34.43
CA PRO A 42 30.54 86.77 35.09
C PRO A 42 30.21 88.26 34.95
N TRP A 43 30.25 88.99 36.07
CA TRP A 43 30.08 90.44 36.06
C TRP A 43 31.44 91.12 35.98
N ARG A 44 31.52 92.19 35.17
CA ARG A 44 32.72 93.03 35.02
C ARG A 44 32.35 94.46 35.36
N ILE A 45 33.05 95.07 36.30
CA ILE A 45 32.89 96.48 36.68
C ILE A 45 34.25 97.15 36.47
N ALA A 46 34.28 98.22 35.68
CA ALA A 46 35.52 98.95 35.34
C ALA A 46 36.67 98.04 34.85
N GLY A 47 36.36 97.02 34.05
CA GLY A 47 37.35 96.07 33.51
C GLY A 47 37.81 94.97 34.46
N ILE A 48 37.49 95.08 35.76
CA ILE A 48 37.86 94.09 36.79
C ILE A 48 36.69 93.12 36.99
N ARG A 49 37.00 91.82 37.04
CA ARG A 49 35.99 90.77 37.30
C ARG A 49 35.64 90.75 38.78
N VAL A 50 34.34 90.78 39.09
CA VAL A 50 33.87 90.70 40.48
C VAL A 50 34.14 89.29 41.01
N PRO A 51 34.82 89.13 42.17
CA PRO A 51 35.04 87.81 42.78
C PRO A 51 33.69 87.15 43.07
N MET A 52 33.62 85.82 42.93
CA MET A 52 32.38 85.03 43.06
C MET A 52 31.29 85.37 42.01
N THR A 53 31.68 85.79 40.79
CA THR A 53 30.77 85.88 39.62
C THR A 53 31.35 85.13 38.39
N PRO A 54 30.64 84.14 37.80
CA PRO A 54 29.31 83.66 38.16
C PRO A 54 29.30 82.93 39.50
N GLY A 55 28.12 82.63 40.02
CA GLY A 55 27.97 81.85 41.25
C GLY A 55 28.70 80.51 41.18
N VAL A 56 29.07 79.97 42.34
CA VAL A 56 29.90 78.76 42.46
C VAL A 56 29.27 77.55 41.75
N ILE A 57 27.95 77.37 41.84
CA ILE A 57 27.25 76.22 41.26
C ILE A 57 27.22 76.28 39.71
N PRO A 58 26.82 77.39 39.05
CA PRO A 58 26.99 77.55 37.61
C PRO A 58 28.45 77.39 37.14
N ALA A 59 29.41 77.89 37.92
CA ALA A 59 30.84 77.81 37.58
C ALA A 59 31.38 76.37 37.61
N LYS A 60 30.86 75.52 38.51
CA LYS A 60 31.30 74.13 38.74
C LYS A 60 30.45 73.08 38.03
N ARG A 61 29.57 73.50 37.12
CA ARG A 61 28.68 72.62 36.36
C ARG A 61 29.41 71.52 35.60
N ALA A 62 30.50 71.86 34.91
CA ALA A 62 31.25 70.88 34.12
C ALA A 62 31.85 69.79 35.03
N ASP A 63 32.38 70.17 36.19
CA ASP A 63 32.91 69.25 37.20
C ASP A 63 31.81 68.33 37.75
N LEU A 64 30.61 68.85 38.00
CA LEU A 64 29.45 68.05 38.38
C LEU A 64 29.04 67.06 37.28
N ALA A 65 29.06 67.48 36.01
CA ALA A 65 28.76 66.62 34.88
C ALA A 65 29.78 65.47 34.76
N VAL A 66 31.07 65.74 34.94
CA VAL A 66 32.14 64.73 34.94
C VAL A 66 31.93 63.73 36.08
N ASN A 67 31.75 64.21 37.31
CA ASN A 67 31.56 63.33 38.47
C ASN A 67 30.28 62.49 38.35
N MET A 68 29.18 63.06 37.85
CA MET A 68 27.95 62.30 37.59
C MET A 68 28.15 61.28 36.47
N GLY A 69 28.89 61.62 35.43
CA GLY A 69 29.23 60.69 34.35
C GLY A 69 30.09 59.53 34.81
N GLU A 70 31.07 59.77 35.68
CA GLU A 70 31.88 58.74 36.33
C GLU A 70 31.04 57.82 37.20
N LEU A 71 30.22 58.39 38.09
CA LEU A 71 29.35 57.61 38.96
C LEU A 71 28.38 56.73 38.16
N VAL A 72 27.73 57.27 37.12
CA VAL A 72 26.75 56.51 36.34
C VAL A 72 27.44 55.50 35.41
N GLY A 73 28.49 55.91 34.71
CA GLY A 73 29.17 55.07 33.72
C GLY A 73 30.05 53.98 34.32
N ASP A 74 30.76 54.28 35.40
CA ASP A 74 31.79 53.39 35.96
C ASP A 74 31.24 52.55 37.13
N HIS A 75 30.10 52.92 37.72
CA HIS A 75 29.56 52.23 38.89
C HIS A 75 28.08 51.80 38.81
N LEU A 76 27.20 52.50 38.08
CA LEU A 76 25.76 52.16 38.05
C LEU A 76 25.33 51.39 36.80
N LEU A 77 25.89 51.70 35.64
CA LEU A 77 25.53 51.11 34.35
C LEU A 77 26.74 50.46 33.68
N THR A 78 27.41 49.58 34.43
CA THR A 78 28.56 48.84 33.91
C THR A 78 28.11 47.67 33.03
N SER A 79 29.00 47.21 32.15
CA SER A 79 28.79 46.03 31.32
C SER A 79 28.41 44.79 32.13
N ASP A 80 29.01 44.62 33.30
CA ASP A 80 28.75 43.47 34.18
C ASP A 80 27.36 43.54 34.81
N GLU A 81 26.92 44.71 35.26
CA GLU A 81 25.59 44.88 35.83
C GLU A 81 24.48 44.70 34.78
N ILE A 82 24.72 45.15 33.54
CA ILE A 82 23.80 44.87 32.42
C ILE A 82 23.81 43.39 32.06
N GLY A 83 24.97 42.74 32.01
CA GLY A 83 25.07 41.29 31.80
C GLY A 83 24.31 40.48 32.84
N LYS A 84 24.44 40.84 34.13
CA LYS A 84 23.66 40.24 35.22
C LYS A 84 22.16 40.49 35.05
N GLY A 85 21.76 41.71 34.67
CA GLY A 85 20.37 42.07 34.40
C GLY A 85 19.73 41.21 33.30
N LEU A 86 20.48 40.89 32.24
CA LEU A 86 20.04 40.01 31.16
C LEU A 86 19.88 38.56 31.60
N GLN A 87 20.54 38.13 32.68
CA GLN A 87 20.43 36.77 33.20
C GLN A 87 19.35 36.65 34.29
N GLN A 88 18.73 37.75 34.71
CA GLN A 88 17.65 37.71 35.71
C GLN A 88 16.43 36.96 35.16
N GLU A 89 15.78 36.20 36.04
CA GLU A 89 14.60 35.39 35.73
C GLU A 89 13.49 36.22 35.04
N VAL A 90 13.23 37.42 35.56
CA VAL A 90 12.23 38.35 35.00
C VAL A 90 12.51 38.71 33.53
N PHE A 91 13.79 38.93 33.18
CA PHE A 91 14.17 39.22 31.79
C PHE A 91 14.04 37.96 30.92
N GLN A 92 14.46 36.81 31.45
CA GLN A 92 14.41 35.52 30.75
C GLN A 92 12.97 35.09 30.44
N ASP A 93 12.04 35.28 31.37
CA ASP A 93 10.62 35.00 31.18
C ASP A 93 9.99 35.91 30.13
N HIS A 94 10.37 37.20 30.13
CA HIS A 94 9.94 38.13 29.11
C HIS A 94 10.50 37.74 27.72
N LEU A 95 11.79 37.38 27.65
CA LEU A 95 12.44 36.90 26.43
C LEU A 95 11.75 35.63 25.90
N TYR A 96 11.42 34.68 26.77
CA TYR A 96 10.65 33.50 26.42
C TYR A 96 9.28 33.85 25.84
N THR A 97 8.53 34.73 26.50
CA THR A 97 7.19 35.14 26.06
C THR A 97 7.22 35.80 24.68
N LEU A 98 8.22 36.65 24.42
CA LEU A 98 8.43 37.27 23.12
C LEU A 98 8.76 36.24 22.03
N ILE A 99 9.65 35.29 22.33
CA ILE A 99 10.05 34.23 21.41
C ILE A 99 8.88 33.28 21.13
N ASP A 100 8.18 32.81 22.16
CA ASP A 100 7.03 31.91 22.01
C ASP A 100 5.91 32.59 21.22
N GLY A 101 5.61 33.86 21.50
CA GLY A 101 4.67 34.64 20.70
C GLY A 101 5.09 34.76 19.23
N ARG A 102 6.38 34.98 18.94
CA ARG A 102 6.90 35.05 17.57
C ARG A 102 6.86 33.70 16.86
N VAL A 103 7.26 32.62 17.55
CA VAL A 103 7.20 31.24 17.05
C VAL A 103 5.75 30.87 16.76
N LYS A 104 4.82 31.12 17.69
CA LYS A 104 3.39 30.88 17.51
C LYS A 104 2.84 31.64 16.30
N GLY A 105 3.16 32.93 16.17
CA GLY A 105 2.75 33.72 15.01
C GLY A 105 3.26 33.16 13.67
N LEU A 106 4.51 32.68 13.62
CA LEU A 106 5.06 32.03 12.42
C LEU A 106 4.40 30.68 12.12
N LEU A 107 4.07 29.91 13.15
CA LEU A 107 3.39 28.61 13.01
C LEU A 107 1.92 28.75 12.57
N GLU A 108 1.25 29.82 12.99
CA GLU A 108 -0.14 30.12 12.61
C GLU A 108 -0.26 30.83 11.25
N THR A 109 0.85 31.38 10.73
CA THR A 109 0.90 31.99 9.41
C THR A 109 0.75 30.91 8.33
N ASP A 110 -0.07 31.19 7.32
CA ASP A 110 -0.15 30.36 6.12
C ASP A 110 1.13 30.56 5.30
N LEU A 111 2.08 29.65 5.49
CA LEU A 111 3.33 29.63 4.75
C LEU A 111 3.01 29.05 3.37
N GLY A 112 3.23 29.85 2.33
CA GLY A 112 3.04 29.47 0.93
C GLY A 112 3.95 28.32 0.48
N ASN A 113 4.44 28.35 -0.76
CA ASN A 113 5.44 27.35 -1.16
C ASN A 113 6.84 27.72 -0.62
N ILE A 114 7.72 26.73 -0.50
CA ILE A 114 9.11 26.94 -0.02
C ILE A 114 9.82 27.99 -0.90
N ARG A 115 9.51 28.05 -2.19
CA ARG A 115 10.10 29.00 -3.15
C ARG A 115 9.63 30.46 -2.95
N GLU A 116 8.50 30.68 -2.30
CA GLU A 116 7.90 31.99 -2.01
C GLU A 116 8.41 32.56 -0.69
N ILE A 117 8.61 31.71 0.31
CA ILE A 117 9.07 32.11 1.65
C ILE A 117 10.55 32.51 1.62
N VAL A 118 11.33 31.93 0.72
CA VAL A 118 12.78 32.17 0.62
C VAL A 118 13.03 33.51 -0.08
N PRO A 119 13.78 34.44 0.54
CA PRO A 119 14.13 35.72 -0.07
C PRO A 119 14.84 35.55 -1.42
N GLN A 120 14.63 36.47 -2.37
CA GLN A 120 15.19 36.37 -3.74
C GLN A 120 16.71 36.08 -3.75
N LYS A 121 17.48 36.73 -2.87
CA LYS A 121 18.92 36.51 -2.71
C LYS A 121 19.32 35.06 -2.38
N PHE A 122 18.42 34.27 -1.81
CA PHE A 122 18.66 32.89 -1.39
C PHE A 122 18.00 31.84 -2.29
N LYS A 123 17.19 32.23 -3.28
CA LYS A 123 16.51 31.27 -4.17
C LYS A 123 17.48 30.41 -4.95
N ALA A 124 18.55 31.00 -5.50
CA ALA A 124 19.59 30.26 -6.21
C ALA A 124 20.28 29.22 -5.31
N TYR A 125 20.59 29.60 -4.06
CA TYR A 125 21.19 28.69 -3.08
C TYR A 125 20.24 27.55 -2.69
N LEU A 126 18.95 27.83 -2.54
CA LEU A 126 17.93 26.81 -2.29
C LEU A 126 17.83 25.82 -3.46
N GLU A 127 17.80 26.30 -4.70
CA GLU A 127 17.75 25.43 -5.88
C GLU A 127 19.00 24.54 -5.97
N MET A 128 20.20 25.13 -5.82
CA MET A 128 21.45 24.37 -5.79
C MET A 128 21.47 23.35 -4.66
N GLY A 129 21.08 23.75 -3.44
CA GLY A 129 21.01 22.85 -2.28
C GLY A 129 20.01 21.72 -2.51
N SER A 130 18.82 22.01 -3.03
CA SER A 130 17.81 20.98 -3.31
C SER A 130 18.29 19.95 -4.35
N ARG A 131 18.99 20.39 -5.40
CA ARG A 131 19.59 19.50 -6.40
C ARG A 131 20.71 18.65 -5.80
N ALA A 132 21.57 19.25 -4.98
CA ALA A 132 22.65 18.54 -4.31
C ALA A 132 22.13 17.46 -3.34
N VAL A 133 21.14 17.80 -2.51
CA VAL A 133 20.47 16.84 -1.62
C VAL A 133 19.80 15.73 -2.42
N THR A 134 19.08 16.06 -3.49
CA THR A 134 18.42 15.06 -4.34
C THR A 134 19.44 14.12 -4.98
N TYR A 135 20.55 14.64 -5.49
CA TYR A 135 21.64 13.84 -6.05
C TYR A 135 22.27 12.92 -5.00
N GLN A 136 22.54 13.44 -3.79
CA GLN A 136 23.11 12.65 -2.70
C GLN A 136 22.17 11.52 -2.26
N LEU A 137 20.87 11.81 -2.12
CA LEU A 137 19.86 10.81 -1.75
C LEU A 137 19.75 9.70 -2.81
N LYS A 138 19.76 10.07 -4.10
CA LYS A 138 19.79 9.09 -5.21
C LYS A 138 21.01 8.20 -5.14
N GLY A 139 22.20 8.79 -4.93
CA GLY A 139 23.45 8.03 -4.79
C GLY A 139 23.41 7.05 -3.61
N GLN A 140 22.93 7.50 -2.45
CA GLN A 140 22.75 6.64 -1.28
C GLN A 140 21.76 5.51 -1.55
N LEU A 141 20.63 5.80 -2.20
CA LEU A 141 19.63 4.79 -2.51
C LEU A 141 20.15 3.73 -3.49
N ARG A 142 20.86 4.13 -4.55
CA ARG A 142 21.50 3.19 -5.47
C ARG A 142 22.47 2.27 -4.72
N SER A 143 23.33 2.84 -3.88
CA SER A 143 24.27 2.06 -3.06
C SER A 143 23.56 1.14 -2.06
N PHE A 144 22.38 1.53 -1.57
CA PHE A 144 21.57 0.69 -0.69
C PHE A 144 20.94 -0.47 -1.45
N ILE A 145 20.38 -0.24 -2.64
CA ILE A 145 19.80 -1.28 -3.50
C ILE A 145 20.85 -2.33 -3.91
N ASP A 146 22.10 -1.90 -4.10
CA ASP A 146 23.23 -2.78 -4.43
C ASP A 146 23.86 -3.45 -3.19
N SER A 147 23.34 -3.20 -1.99
CA SER A 147 23.91 -3.73 -0.74
C SER A 147 23.36 -5.11 -0.36
N GLU A 148 24.19 -5.92 0.31
CA GLU A 148 23.77 -7.20 0.91
C GLU A 148 22.61 -7.05 1.91
N ARG A 149 22.55 -5.89 2.59
CA ARG A 149 21.45 -5.59 3.53
C ARG A 149 20.11 -5.52 2.81
N PHE A 150 20.07 -4.92 1.62
CA PHE A 150 18.85 -4.85 0.83
C PHE A 150 18.43 -6.22 0.32
N GLU A 151 19.40 -7.02 -0.15
CA GLU A 151 19.15 -8.41 -0.57
C GLU A 151 18.51 -9.23 0.56
N LYS A 152 19.04 -9.11 1.78
CA LYS A 152 18.46 -9.79 2.95
C LYS A 152 17.03 -9.34 3.24
N ILE A 153 16.77 -8.03 3.24
CA ILE A 153 15.43 -7.47 3.49
C ILE A 153 14.43 -7.94 2.44
N ILE A 154 14.80 -7.92 1.16
CA ILE A 154 13.92 -8.40 0.08
C ILE A 154 13.71 -9.90 0.17
N GLY A 155 14.76 -10.68 0.46
CA GLY A 155 14.65 -12.13 0.64
C GLY A 155 13.69 -12.52 1.76
N GLU A 156 13.79 -11.87 2.93
CA GLU A 156 12.88 -12.05 4.05
C GLU A 156 11.45 -11.64 3.67
N ALA A 157 11.26 -10.42 3.14
CA ALA A 157 9.94 -9.91 2.78
C ALA A 157 9.22 -10.76 1.72
N VAL A 158 9.95 -11.26 0.71
CA VAL A 158 9.39 -12.14 -0.32
C VAL A 158 9.07 -13.51 0.26
N SER A 159 9.93 -14.07 1.11
CA SER A 159 9.71 -15.38 1.74
C SER A 159 8.48 -15.37 2.64
N ASP A 160 8.35 -14.38 3.53
CA ASP A 160 7.19 -14.21 4.40
C ASP A 160 5.90 -14.07 3.57
N ARG A 161 5.97 -13.30 2.47
CA ARG A 161 4.80 -13.10 1.61
C ARG A 161 4.42 -14.35 0.82
N LEU A 162 5.41 -15.13 0.39
CA LEU A 162 5.19 -16.41 -0.29
C LEU A 162 4.58 -17.44 0.66
N GLU A 163 5.04 -17.53 1.90
CA GLU A 163 4.48 -18.45 2.89
C GLU A 163 2.99 -18.16 3.13
N ILE A 164 2.64 -16.88 3.34
CA ILE A 164 1.24 -16.43 3.45
C ILE A 164 0.44 -16.77 2.19
N PHE A 165 1.06 -16.70 1.00
CA PHE A 165 0.38 -17.04 -0.25
C PHE A 165 0.16 -18.55 -0.39
N LEU A 166 1.13 -19.38 0.01
CA LEU A 166 1.05 -20.83 -0.08
C LEU A 166 0.01 -21.40 0.91
N ASP A 167 -0.20 -20.77 2.05
CA ASP A 167 -1.20 -21.17 3.04
C ASP A 167 -2.65 -20.84 2.62
N LYS A 168 -2.84 -19.97 1.62
CA LYS A 168 -4.19 -19.63 1.13
C LYS A 168 -4.83 -20.78 0.37
N GLU A 169 -6.14 -20.90 0.53
CA GLU A 169 -6.98 -21.78 -0.27
C GLU A 169 -6.95 -21.38 -1.74
N ILE A 170 -6.79 -22.38 -2.62
CA ILE A 170 -6.66 -22.14 -4.06
C ILE A 170 -7.90 -21.47 -4.67
N GLY A 171 -9.08 -21.72 -4.11
CA GLY A 171 -10.34 -21.10 -4.53
C GLY A 171 -10.40 -19.58 -4.36
N LEU A 172 -9.61 -19.03 -3.43
CA LEU A 172 -9.49 -17.58 -3.20
C LEU A 172 -8.47 -16.92 -4.15
N ILE A 173 -7.50 -17.69 -4.65
CA ILE A 173 -6.46 -17.20 -5.57
C ILE A 173 -6.91 -17.30 -7.02
N LEU A 174 -7.65 -18.35 -7.37
CA LEU A 174 -8.16 -18.62 -8.71
C LEU A 174 -9.69 -18.50 -8.72
N PRO A 175 -10.24 -17.30 -9.00
CA PRO A 175 -11.67 -17.07 -8.98
C PRO A 175 -12.36 -17.83 -10.14
N VAL A 176 -13.66 -18.09 -9.99
CA VAL A 176 -14.45 -18.98 -10.85
C VAL A 176 -14.32 -18.63 -12.35
N ASP A 177 -14.30 -17.34 -12.70
CA ASP A 177 -14.18 -16.86 -14.08
C ASP A 177 -12.85 -17.26 -14.75
N LYS A 178 -11.78 -17.35 -13.96
CA LYS A 178 -10.46 -17.82 -14.45
C LYS A 178 -10.38 -19.33 -14.52
N ARG A 179 -11.16 -20.05 -13.70
CA ARG A 179 -11.20 -21.53 -13.72
C ARG A 179 -11.85 -22.04 -15.00
N ASP A 180 -12.89 -21.38 -15.50
CA ASP A 180 -13.53 -21.74 -16.76
C ASP A 180 -12.56 -21.68 -17.96
N ILE A 181 -11.63 -20.74 -17.97
CA ILE A 181 -10.57 -20.68 -19.00
C ILE A 181 -9.67 -21.92 -18.92
N ALA A 182 -9.30 -22.35 -17.71
CA ALA A 182 -8.48 -23.54 -17.52
C ALA A 182 -9.22 -24.82 -17.94
N TYR A 183 -10.52 -24.92 -17.64
CA TYR A 183 -11.33 -26.07 -18.06
C TYR A 183 -11.52 -26.12 -19.58
N ASN A 184 -11.72 -24.97 -20.24
CA ASN A 184 -11.77 -24.92 -21.70
C ASN A 184 -10.44 -25.33 -22.32
N PHE A 185 -9.31 -24.90 -21.75
CA PHE A 185 -8.00 -25.35 -22.18
C PHE A 185 -7.85 -26.87 -22.04
N ILE A 186 -8.31 -27.47 -20.94
CA ILE A 186 -8.30 -28.93 -20.75
C ILE A 186 -9.15 -29.62 -21.82
N GLU A 187 -10.37 -29.14 -22.07
CA GLU A 187 -11.28 -29.69 -23.08
C GLU A 187 -10.66 -29.69 -24.48
N GLU A 188 -10.06 -28.56 -24.88
CA GLU A 188 -9.37 -28.44 -26.17
C GLU A 188 -8.16 -29.36 -26.28
N ASN A 189 -7.42 -29.59 -25.20
CA ASN A 189 -6.28 -30.52 -25.21
C ASN A 189 -6.75 -31.97 -25.27
N ILE A 190 -7.86 -32.33 -24.61
CA ILE A 190 -8.46 -33.68 -24.72
C ILE A 190 -8.93 -33.91 -26.16
N ALA A 191 -9.62 -32.94 -26.76
CA ALA A 191 -10.05 -33.03 -28.15
C ALA A 191 -8.85 -33.20 -29.10
N ARG A 192 -7.80 -32.37 -28.93
CA ARG A 192 -6.55 -32.49 -29.70
C ARG A 192 -5.85 -33.84 -29.50
N MET A 193 -5.91 -34.40 -28.29
CA MET A 193 -5.36 -35.73 -28.01
C MET A 193 -6.13 -36.80 -28.78
N PHE A 194 -7.46 -36.72 -28.86
CA PHE A 194 -8.29 -37.68 -29.61
C PHE A 194 -8.11 -37.59 -31.13
N ASP A 195 -7.79 -36.42 -31.64
CA ASP A 195 -7.45 -36.21 -33.05
C ASP A 195 -5.97 -36.50 -33.36
N SER A 196 -5.17 -36.89 -32.37
CA SER A 196 -3.73 -37.09 -32.56
C SER A 196 -3.39 -38.45 -33.17
N GLY A 197 -2.35 -38.48 -34.02
CA GLY A 197 -1.82 -39.72 -34.59
C GLY A 197 -1.39 -40.77 -33.54
N PRO A 198 -0.76 -40.39 -32.41
CA PRO A 198 -0.49 -41.34 -31.32
C PRO A 198 -1.74 -42.00 -30.73
N MET A 199 -2.87 -41.29 -30.67
CA MET A 199 -4.13 -41.88 -30.20
C MET A 199 -4.68 -42.90 -31.20
N GLU A 200 -4.59 -42.60 -32.49
CA GLU A 200 -4.97 -43.53 -33.55
C GLU A 200 -4.17 -44.83 -33.48
N GLN A 201 -2.84 -44.72 -33.37
CA GLN A 201 -1.98 -45.89 -33.18
C GLN A 201 -2.31 -46.64 -31.88
N TRP A 202 -2.55 -45.93 -30.77
CA TRP A 202 -2.89 -46.57 -29.51
C TRP A 202 -4.21 -47.34 -29.58
N VAL A 203 -5.22 -46.80 -30.27
CA VAL A 203 -6.50 -47.51 -30.48
C VAL A 203 -6.30 -48.72 -31.38
N GLU A 204 -5.53 -48.59 -32.46
CA GLU A 204 -5.20 -49.70 -33.35
C GLU A 204 -4.52 -50.84 -32.59
N ASP A 205 -3.44 -50.53 -31.86
CA ASP A 205 -2.69 -51.49 -31.05
C ASP A 205 -3.59 -52.15 -29.99
N PHE A 206 -4.44 -51.36 -29.32
CA PHE A 206 -5.38 -51.86 -28.32
C PHE A 206 -6.42 -52.82 -28.93
N VAL A 207 -7.01 -52.47 -30.07
CA VAL A 207 -7.98 -53.32 -30.78
C VAL A 207 -7.30 -54.60 -31.23
N HIS A 208 -6.12 -54.49 -31.85
CA HIS A 208 -5.36 -55.63 -32.35
C HIS A 208 -5.00 -56.58 -31.20
N GLU A 209 -4.48 -56.07 -30.08
CA GLU A 209 -4.16 -56.88 -28.89
C GLU A 209 -5.41 -57.62 -28.37
N LYS A 210 -6.55 -56.93 -28.25
CA LYS A 210 -7.78 -57.55 -27.73
C LYS A 210 -8.36 -58.59 -28.68
N VAL A 211 -8.39 -58.32 -29.98
CA VAL A 211 -8.91 -59.27 -30.99
C VAL A 211 -8.02 -60.51 -31.05
N TYR A 212 -6.70 -60.36 -31.12
CA TYR A 212 -5.79 -61.50 -31.14
C TYR A 212 -5.79 -62.28 -29.83
N ALA A 213 -5.91 -61.62 -28.67
CA ALA A 213 -6.05 -62.31 -27.39
C ALA A 213 -7.33 -63.16 -27.32
N VAL A 214 -8.44 -62.68 -27.90
CA VAL A 214 -9.70 -63.43 -28.00
C VAL A 214 -9.54 -64.65 -28.92
N LEU A 215 -8.85 -64.50 -30.06
CA LEU A 215 -8.59 -65.60 -31.00
C LEU A 215 -7.65 -66.65 -30.40
N GLN A 216 -6.55 -66.25 -29.76
CA GLN A 216 -5.60 -67.18 -29.11
C GLN A 216 -6.17 -67.92 -27.91
N GLN A 217 -7.07 -67.28 -27.15
CA GLN A 217 -7.72 -67.89 -26.00
C GLN A 217 -8.94 -68.74 -26.39
N GLU A 218 -9.22 -68.87 -27.70
CA GLU A 218 -10.35 -69.62 -28.26
C GLU A 218 -11.70 -69.23 -27.61
N LYS A 219 -11.83 -67.94 -27.25
CA LYS A 219 -13.03 -67.45 -26.58
C LYS A 219 -14.22 -67.53 -27.52
N SER A 220 -15.38 -67.86 -26.96
CA SER A 220 -16.65 -67.86 -27.68
C SER A 220 -17.33 -66.50 -27.62
N LEU A 221 -18.28 -66.25 -28.53
CA LEU A 221 -19.12 -65.05 -28.54
C LEU A 221 -19.84 -64.85 -27.19
N ALA A 222 -20.26 -65.94 -26.53
CA ALA A 222 -20.86 -65.91 -25.19
C ALA A 222 -19.93 -65.32 -24.11
N GLN A 223 -18.62 -65.45 -24.27
CA GLN A 223 -17.65 -64.98 -23.28
C GLN A 223 -17.22 -63.53 -23.52
N VAL A 224 -17.42 -63.01 -24.72
CA VAL A 224 -17.07 -61.63 -25.12
C VAL A 224 -18.26 -60.69 -24.95
N MET A 225 -19.49 -61.15 -25.23
CA MET A 225 -20.69 -60.33 -25.16
C MET A 225 -21.33 -60.34 -23.77
N PRO A 226 -21.87 -59.20 -23.28
CA PRO A 226 -22.66 -59.17 -22.05
C PRO A 226 -23.89 -60.10 -22.11
N PRO A 227 -24.30 -60.73 -21.00
CA PRO A 227 -25.47 -61.64 -20.98
C PRO A 227 -26.76 -61.00 -21.49
N SER A 228 -26.94 -59.70 -21.26
CA SER A 228 -28.10 -58.93 -21.74
C SER A 228 -28.18 -58.87 -23.26
N VAL A 229 -27.04 -58.77 -23.95
CA VAL A 229 -26.97 -58.76 -25.42
C VAL A 229 -27.27 -60.15 -25.98
N GLN A 230 -26.81 -61.20 -25.30
CA GLN A 230 -27.08 -62.59 -25.70
C GLN A 230 -28.58 -62.89 -25.65
N VAL A 231 -29.24 -62.54 -24.53
CA VAL A 231 -30.69 -62.71 -24.39
C VAL A 231 -31.43 -61.90 -25.45
N LEU A 232 -31.03 -60.63 -25.66
CA LEU A 232 -31.66 -59.79 -26.68
C LEU A 232 -31.53 -60.38 -28.09
N LEU A 233 -30.36 -60.92 -28.46
CA LEU A 233 -30.14 -61.55 -29.76
C LEU A 233 -31.03 -62.78 -29.94
N LEU A 234 -31.05 -63.68 -28.95
CA LEU A 234 -31.86 -64.89 -28.99
C LEU A 234 -33.35 -64.54 -29.07
N ASP A 235 -33.84 -63.65 -28.22
CA ASP A 235 -35.23 -63.18 -28.24
C ASP A 235 -35.60 -62.51 -29.56
N THR A 236 -34.66 -61.78 -30.18
CA THR A 236 -34.89 -61.14 -31.48
C THR A 236 -35.03 -62.19 -32.59
N ILE A 237 -34.20 -63.25 -32.57
CA ILE A 237 -34.32 -64.36 -33.52
C ILE A 237 -35.68 -65.04 -33.35
N GLU A 238 -36.10 -65.31 -32.11
CA GLU A 238 -37.40 -65.94 -31.83
C GLU A 238 -38.58 -65.14 -32.36
N LYS A 239 -38.57 -63.82 -32.15
CA LYS A 239 -39.62 -62.92 -32.63
C LYS A 239 -39.71 -62.84 -34.16
N GLN A 240 -38.63 -63.17 -34.88
CA GLN A 240 -38.61 -63.16 -36.35
C GLN A 240 -39.11 -64.46 -36.98
N ILE A 241 -39.22 -65.56 -36.20
CA ILE A 241 -39.60 -66.88 -36.71
C ILE A 241 -40.99 -66.91 -37.36
N PRO A 242 -42.04 -66.28 -36.79
CA PRO A 242 -43.35 -66.25 -37.45
C PRO A 242 -43.28 -65.62 -38.85
N THR A 243 -42.58 -64.48 -38.96
CA THR A 243 -42.36 -63.78 -40.24
C THR A 243 -41.56 -64.63 -41.22
N PHE A 244 -40.56 -65.37 -40.73
CA PHE A 244 -39.75 -66.27 -41.55
C PHE A 244 -40.57 -67.45 -42.08
N LEU A 245 -41.39 -68.09 -41.24
CA LEU A 245 -42.24 -69.21 -41.64
C LEU A 245 -43.34 -68.77 -42.60
N GLN A 246 -43.88 -67.57 -42.44
CA GLN A 246 -44.80 -66.97 -43.41
C GLN A 246 -44.14 -66.82 -44.79
N LYS A 247 -42.90 -66.31 -44.84
CA LYS A 247 -42.13 -66.23 -46.09
C LYS A 247 -41.83 -67.60 -46.68
N LEU A 248 -41.44 -68.59 -45.86
CA LEU A 248 -41.25 -69.97 -46.34
C LEU A 248 -42.53 -70.56 -46.94
N GLY A 249 -43.70 -70.32 -46.32
CA GLY A 249 -44.98 -70.72 -46.88
C GLY A 249 -45.23 -70.13 -48.27
N SER A 250 -44.88 -68.85 -48.48
CA SER A 250 -44.98 -68.22 -49.80
C SER A 250 -44.01 -68.82 -50.84
N ILE A 251 -42.80 -69.18 -50.43
CA ILE A 251 -41.79 -69.81 -51.30
C ILE A 251 -42.23 -71.22 -51.70
N VAL A 252 -42.76 -72.02 -50.76
CA VAL A 252 -43.31 -73.36 -51.04
C VAL A 252 -44.50 -73.26 -52.00
N SER A 253 -45.24 -72.15 -51.94
CA SER A 253 -46.34 -71.87 -52.86
C SER A 253 -45.89 -71.44 -54.26
N GLU A 254 -44.59 -71.22 -54.54
CA GLU A 254 -44.14 -70.87 -55.89
C GLU A 254 -44.18 -72.06 -56.85
N PRO A 255 -44.69 -71.90 -58.10
CA PRO A 255 -44.75 -73.00 -59.08
C PRO A 255 -43.39 -73.68 -59.31
N SER A 256 -42.33 -72.90 -59.38
CA SER A 256 -40.96 -73.38 -59.63
C SER A 256 -40.42 -74.28 -58.50
N VAL A 257 -40.84 -74.03 -57.26
CA VAL A 257 -40.45 -74.83 -56.08
C VAL A 257 -41.29 -76.09 -56.02
N ARG A 258 -42.61 -75.98 -56.28
CA ARG A 258 -43.50 -77.15 -56.37
C ARG A 258 -43.05 -78.12 -57.46
N ASP A 259 -42.68 -77.62 -58.64
CA ASP A 259 -42.14 -78.45 -59.73
C ASP A 259 -40.90 -79.25 -59.29
N LYS A 260 -40.01 -78.62 -58.51
CA LYS A 260 -38.84 -79.30 -57.94
C LYS A 260 -39.23 -80.35 -56.90
N VAL A 261 -40.22 -80.07 -56.05
CA VAL A 261 -40.73 -81.03 -55.06
C VAL A 261 -41.39 -82.22 -55.75
N VAL A 262 -42.21 -81.98 -56.78
CA VAL A 262 -42.84 -83.01 -57.61
C VAL A 262 -41.78 -83.87 -58.29
N ALA A 263 -40.81 -83.26 -58.97
CA ALA A 263 -39.73 -83.98 -59.62
C ALA A 263 -38.91 -84.84 -58.62
N GLY A 264 -38.63 -84.29 -57.44
CA GLY A 264 -37.94 -85.01 -56.36
C GLY A 264 -38.75 -86.18 -55.81
N ALA A 265 -40.05 -86.01 -55.62
CA ALA A 265 -40.96 -87.06 -55.16
C ALA A 265 -41.09 -88.18 -56.21
N CYS A 266 -41.25 -87.83 -57.49
CA CYS A 266 -41.29 -88.79 -58.60
C CYS A 266 -39.99 -89.59 -58.68
N ALA A 267 -38.83 -88.94 -58.61
CA ALA A 267 -37.54 -89.62 -58.58
C ALA A 267 -37.38 -90.55 -57.36
N GLY A 268 -37.94 -90.17 -56.20
CA GLY A 268 -37.97 -91.00 -55.00
C GLY A 268 -38.84 -92.25 -55.16
N VAL A 269 -40.04 -92.10 -55.74
CA VAL A 269 -40.94 -93.22 -56.05
C VAL A 269 -40.30 -94.14 -57.08
N GLU A 270 -39.64 -93.60 -58.09
CA GLU A 270 -38.96 -94.38 -59.12
C GLU A 270 -37.80 -95.20 -58.54
N LYS A 271 -36.94 -94.59 -57.71
CA LYS A 271 -35.90 -95.31 -56.96
C LYS A 271 -36.46 -96.40 -56.05
N PHE A 272 -37.59 -96.14 -55.39
CA PHE A 272 -38.24 -97.15 -54.56
C PHE A 272 -38.71 -98.34 -55.39
N ILE A 273 -39.34 -98.09 -56.53
CA ILE A 273 -39.79 -99.14 -57.46
C ILE A 273 -38.59 -99.95 -57.95
N GLU A 274 -37.49 -99.30 -58.32
CA GLU A 274 -36.24 -99.98 -58.69
C GLU A 274 -35.69 -100.85 -57.55
N SER A 275 -35.78 -100.38 -56.30
CA SER A 275 -35.31 -101.13 -55.13
C SER A 275 -36.10 -102.43 -54.86
N LEU A 276 -37.30 -102.58 -55.44
CA LEU A 276 -38.12 -103.79 -55.32
C LEU A 276 -37.68 -104.94 -56.25
N GLY A 277 -36.62 -104.75 -57.04
CA GLY A 277 -35.98 -105.81 -57.83
C GLY A 277 -36.95 -106.51 -58.78
N SER A 278 -37.17 -107.82 -58.59
CA SER A 278 -38.05 -108.63 -59.46
C SER A 278 -39.54 -108.25 -59.40
N MET A 279 -39.96 -107.50 -58.37
CA MET A 279 -41.35 -107.04 -58.23
C MET A 279 -41.58 -105.67 -58.88
N ALA A 280 -40.51 -104.97 -59.29
CA ALA A 280 -40.56 -103.64 -59.89
C ALA A 280 -41.43 -103.58 -61.16
N ASP A 281 -41.25 -104.57 -62.05
CA ASP A 281 -41.98 -104.61 -63.33
C ASP A 281 -43.47 -104.91 -63.15
N MET A 282 -43.84 -105.64 -62.09
CA MET A 282 -45.24 -105.83 -61.70
C MET A 282 -45.86 -104.50 -61.25
N VAL A 283 -45.15 -103.72 -60.42
CA VAL A 283 -45.61 -102.44 -59.89
C VAL A 283 -45.71 -101.38 -61.00
N ARG A 284 -44.74 -101.33 -61.93
CA ARG A 284 -44.79 -100.44 -63.11
C ARG A 284 -45.98 -100.74 -64.04
N GLY A 285 -46.42 -102.00 -64.09
CA GLY A 285 -47.61 -102.40 -64.84
C GLY A 285 -48.92 -101.83 -64.28
N PHE A 286 -48.98 -101.58 -62.97
CA PHE A 286 -50.15 -101.03 -62.28
C PHE A 286 -50.05 -99.52 -62.00
N MET A 287 -48.85 -98.94 -62.00
CA MET A 287 -48.60 -97.51 -61.75
C MET A 287 -47.74 -96.89 -62.84
N ARG A 288 -48.32 -95.99 -63.64
CA ARG A 288 -47.59 -95.18 -64.64
C ARG A 288 -47.02 -93.92 -63.98
N MET A 289 -45.75 -93.61 -64.25
CA MET A 289 -45.07 -92.45 -63.63
C MET A 289 -45.75 -91.11 -63.99
N GLU A 290 -46.29 -90.97 -65.20
CA GLU A 290 -47.06 -89.80 -65.63
C GLU A 290 -48.28 -89.56 -64.72
N THR A 291 -49.00 -90.63 -64.36
CA THR A 291 -50.17 -90.57 -63.46
C THR A 291 -49.78 -90.32 -62.02
N VAL A 292 -48.58 -90.78 -61.59
CA VAL A 292 -48.03 -90.51 -60.27
C VAL A 292 -47.64 -89.03 -60.14
N GLU A 293 -46.97 -88.48 -61.16
CA GLU A 293 -46.59 -87.07 -61.20
C GLU A 293 -47.82 -86.15 -61.17
N GLU A 294 -48.81 -86.42 -62.02
CA GLU A 294 -50.06 -85.66 -62.10
C GLU A 294 -50.82 -85.69 -60.76
N LYS A 295 -50.93 -86.87 -60.13
CA LYS A 295 -51.57 -86.98 -58.81
C LYS A 295 -50.79 -86.29 -57.69
N ILE A 296 -49.46 -86.33 -57.70
CA ILE A 296 -48.64 -85.62 -56.68
C ILE A 296 -48.79 -84.10 -56.86
N ARG A 297 -48.81 -83.62 -58.11
CA ARG A 297 -49.02 -82.21 -58.43
C ARG A 297 -50.40 -81.74 -58.00
N GLU A 298 -51.45 -82.47 -58.38
CA GLU A 298 -52.84 -82.19 -58.00
C GLU A 298 -52.99 -82.18 -56.47
N TYR A 299 -52.36 -83.14 -55.77
CA TYR A 299 -52.36 -83.19 -54.31
C TYR A 299 -51.66 -81.97 -53.66
N LEU A 300 -50.51 -81.54 -54.19
CA LEU A 300 -49.79 -80.37 -53.67
C LEU A 300 -50.52 -79.06 -53.95
N GLU A 301 -51.25 -78.96 -55.07
CA GLU A 301 -52.09 -77.80 -55.39
C GLU A 301 -53.35 -77.76 -54.52
N GLU A 302 -54.05 -78.89 -54.37
CA GLU A 302 -55.25 -79.01 -53.52
C GLU A 302 -54.93 -78.78 -52.04
N LYS A 303 -53.74 -79.22 -51.59
CA LYS A 303 -53.29 -79.10 -50.19
C LYS A 303 -52.37 -77.92 -49.92
N ASN A 304 -52.20 -76.99 -50.85
CA ASN A 304 -51.30 -75.86 -50.68
C ASN A 304 -51.63 -75.03 -49.42
N ASP A 305 -52.90 -74.68 -49.24
CA ASP A 305 -53.33 -73.87 -48.10
C ASP A 305 -53.20 -74.62 -46.77
N ASP A 306 -53.42 -75.94 -46.78
CA ASP A 306 -53.20 -76.83 -45.63
C ASP A 306 -51.71 -76.90 -45.26
N ILE A 307 -50.81 -76.94 -46.25
CA ILE A 307 -49.34 -76.95 -46.05
C ILE A 307 -48.87 -75.61 -45.47
N VAL A 308 -49.37 -74.49 -45.99
CA VAL A 308 -49.04 -73.15 -45.49
C VAL A 308 -49.59 -72.94 -44.07
N ALA A 309 -50.82 -73.37 -43.80
CA ALA A 309 -51.42 -73.33 -42.47
C ALA A 309 -50.67 -74.22 -41.47
N TRP A 310 -50.21 -75.40 -41.91
CA TRP A 310 -49.37 -76.27 -41.09
C TRP A 310 -48.02 -75.63 -40.76
N LEU A 311 -47.32 -75.04 -41.73
CA LEU A 311 -46.06 -74.32 -41.51
C LEU A 311 -46.20 -73.12 -40.56
N GLN A 312 -47.38 -72.51 -40.52
CA GLN A 312 -47.72 -71.39 -39.65
C GLN A 312 -48.36 -71.83 -38.32
N SER A 313 -48.59 -73.11 -38.11
CA SER A 313 -49.19 -73.62 -36.88
C SER A 313 -48.30 -73.36 -35.67
N GLU A 314 -48.91 -73.13 -34.49
CA GLU A 314 -48.17 -72.93 -33.24
C GLU A 314 -47.20 -74.09 -32.97
N GLU A 315 -47.59 -75.33 -33.27
CA GLU A 315 -46.72 -76.51 -33.10
C GLU A 315 -45.43 -76.44 -33.95
N VAL A 316 -45.54 -76.05 -35.23
CA VAL A 316 -44.38 -75.91 -36.10
C VAL A 316 -43.53 -74.70 -35.70
N GLN A 317 -44.16 -73.59 -35.34
CA GLN A 317 -43.46 -72.40 -34.85
C GLN A 317 -42.64 -72.71 -33.60
N GLU A 318 -43.24 -73.34 -32.58
CA GLU A 318 -42.55 -73.71 -31.34
C GLU A 318 -41.37 -74.67 -31.61
N ARG A 319 -41.56 -75.68 -32.47
CA ARG A 319 -40.45 -76.59 -32.84
C ARG A 319 -39.31 -75.85 -33.54
N VAL A 320 -39.61 -74.93 -34.45
CA VAL A 320 -38.60 -74.15 -35.18
C VAL A 320 -37.90 -73.17 -34.24
N VAL A 321 -38.61 -72.58 -33.28
CA VAL A 321 -38.05 -71.76 -32.20
C VAL A 321 -37.04 -72.56 -31.38
N VAL A 322 -37.41 -73.75 -30.90
CA VAL A 322 -36.50 -74.59 -30.10
C VAL A 322 -35.24 -74.95 -30.90
N ILE A 323 -35.41 -75.42 -32.13
CA ILE A 323 -34.28 -75.82 -32.99
C ILE A 323 -33.35 -74.63 -33.29
N LEU A 324 -33.91 -73.46 -33.63
CA LEU A 324 -33.11 -72.28 -33.91
C LEU A 324 -32.46 -71.71 -32.66
N ARG A 325 -33.15 -71.71 -31.51
CA ARG A 325 -32.55 -71.28 -30.23
C ARG A 325 -31.38 -72.17 -29.88
N GLU A 326 -31.53 -73.49 -29.89
CA GLU A 326 -30.44 -74.44 -29.63
C GLU A 326 -29.26 -74.19 -30.59
N ARG A 327 -29.54 -74.05 -31.89
CA ARG A 327 -28.50 -73.84 -32.90
C ARG A 327 -27.82 -72.48 -32.80
N SER A 328 -28.55 -71.43 -32.43
CA SER A 328 -28.01 -70.10 -32.14
C SER A 328 -27.18 -70.10 -30.87
N GLN A 329 -27.61 -70.82 -29.83
CA GLN A 329 -26.86 -71.00 -28.59
C GLN A 329 -25.53 -71.72 -28.85
N ASP A 330 -25.58 -72.82 -29.60
CA ASP A 330 -24.39 -73.57 -30.02
C ASP A 330 -23.45 -72.71 -30.84
N PHE A 331 -23.97 -71.90 -31.76
CA PHE A 331 -23.17 -70.95 -32.54
C PHE A 331 -22.49 -69.89 -31.67
N ILE A 332 -23.21 -69.30 -30.72
CA ILE A 332 -22.67 -68.29 -29.79
C ILE A 332 -21.63 -68.91 -28.82
N ASN A 333 -21.80 -70.18 -28.45
CA ASN A 333 -20.88 -70.91 -27.58
C ASN A 333 -19.65 -71.46 -28.31
N LYS A 334 -19.67 -71.48 -29.64
CA LYS A 334 -18.56 -71.96 -30.46
C LYS A 334 -17.38 -70.97 -30.39
N PRO A 335 -16.12 -71.45 -30.27
CA PRO A 335 -14.94 -70.59 -30.32
C PRO A 335 -14.91 -69.71 -31.58
N ILE A 336 -14.56 -68.43 -31.43
CA ILE A 336 -14.53 -67.46 -32.54
C ILE A 336 -13.58 -67.90 -33.67
N VAL A 337 -12.47 -68.54 -33.29
CA VAL A 337 -11.42 -69.04 -34.19
C VAL A 337 -11.91 -70.13 -35.17
N GLU A 338 -13.02 -70.81 -34.89
CA GLU A 338 -13.52 -71.90 -35.75
C GLU A 338 -14.34 -71.41 -36.96
N TRP A 339 -14.76 -70.15 -36.97
CA TRP A 339 -15.59 -69.57 -38.03
C TRP A 339 -14.99 -68.29 -38.61
N VAL A 340 -14.16 -67.59 -37.85
CA VAL A 340 -13.16 -66.69 -38.43
C VAL A 340 -12.05 -67.58 -38.98
N LYS A 341 -11.78 -67.54 -40.29
CA LYS A 341 -10.62 -68.21 -40.87
C LYS A 341 -9.35 -67.53 -40.35
N ALA A 342 -8.94 -67.84 -39.13
CA ALA A 342 -7.84 -67.18 -38.43
C ALA A 342 -6.46 -67.40 -39.10
N GLU A 343 -6.40 -68.27 -40.10
CA GLU A 343 -5.25 -68.45 -41.00
C GLU A 343 -5.08 -67.29 -42.00
N ASP A 344 -6.13 -66.51 -42.23
CA ASP A 344 -6.14 -65.36 -43.12
C ASP A 344 -5.87 -64.08 -42.31
N GLU A 345 -4.58 -63.76 -42.12
CA GLU A 345 -4.15 -62.58 -41.37
C GLU A 345 -4.72 -61.28 -41.95
N ASP A 346 -4.97 -61.22 -43.27
CA ASP A 346 -5.50 -60.04 -43.94
C ASP A 346 -6.93 -59.73 -43.48
N VAL A 347 -7.78 -60.75 -43.28
CA VAL A 347 -9.18 -60.58 -42.82
C VAL A 347 -9.24 -60.08 -41.39
N VAL A 348 -8.37 -60.59 -40.51
CA VAL A 348 -8.32 -60.15 -39.10
C VAL A 348 -7.79 -58.73 -39.02
N HIS A 349 -6.79 -58.38 -39.83
CA HIS A 349 -6.25 -57.04 -39.91
C HIS A 349 -7.28 -56.03 -40.45
N GLU A 350 -8.02 -56.38 -41.51
CA GLU A 350 -9.08 -55.51 -42.05
C GLU A 350 -10.20 -55.27 -41.01
N PHE A 351 -10.61 -56.32 -40.29
CA PHE A 351 -11.57 -56.19 -39.19
C PHE A 351 -11.07 -55.27 -38.07
N CYS A 352 -9.80 -55.41 -37.66
CA CYS A 352 -9.19 -54.53 -36.66
C CYS A 352 -9.15 -53.08 -37.13
N GLY A 353 -8.82 -52.85 -38.41
CA GLY A 353 -8.83 -51.52 -39.03
C GLY A 353 -10.22 -50.88 -39.01
N GLN A 354 -11.26 -51.61 -39.45
CA GLN A 354 -12.63 -51.11 -39.41
C GLN A 354 -13.11 -50.82 -37.99
N MET A 355 -12.78 -51.69 -37.03
CA MET A 355 -13.12 -51.46 -35.62
C MET A 355 -12.41 -50.24 -35.05
N THR A 356 -11.14 -50.04 -35.40
CA THR A 356 -10.34 -48.88 -35.01
C THR A 356 -10.98 -47.59 -35.53
N GLU A 357 -11.37 -47.55 -36.82
CA GLU A 357 -12.04 -46.39 -37.42
C GLU A 357 -13.36 -46.07 -36.70
N GLN A 358 -14.19 -47.09 -36.41
CA GLN A 358 -15.45 -46.90 -35.69
C GLN A 358 -15.24 -46.37 -34.27
N ILE A 359 -14.24 -46.90 -33.55
CA ILE A 359 -13.91 -46.43 -32.20
C ILE A 359 -13.39 -44.98 -32.25
N LEU A 360 -12.54 -44.65 -33.22
CA LEU A 360 -12.04 -43.29 -33.38
C LEU A 360 -13.14 -42.29 -33.72
N LEU A 361 -14.11 -42.66 -34.57
CA LEU A 361 -15.28 -41.81 -34.85
C LEU A 361 -16.08 -41.51 -33.59
N LEU A 362 -16.24 -42.49 -32.70
CA LEU A 362 -16.93 -42.31 -31.42
C LEU A 362 -16.13 -41.41 -30.47
N ILE A 363 -14.82 -41.67 -30.31
CA ILE A 363 -13.96 -40.93 -29.37
C ILE A 363 -13.71 -39.49 -29.82
N ARG A 364 -13.59 -39.25 -31.14
CA ARG A 364 -13.43 -37.92 -31.74
C ARG A 364 -14.74 -37.09 -31.73
N GLY A 365 -15.86 -37.69 -31.29
CA GLY A 365 -17.09 -36.97 -31.04
C GLY A 365 -16.88 -35.86 -30.00
N LYS A 366 -17.39 -34.66 -30.28
CA LYS A 366 -17.25 -33.50 -29.36
C LYS A 366 -17.88 -33.75 -27.99
N GLU A 367 -18.88 -34.61 -27.93
CA GLU A 367 -19.56 -34.99 -26.71
C GLU A 367 -18.60 -35.71 -25.74
N VAL A 368 -17.68 -36.53 -26.24
CA VAL A 368 -16.77 -37.32 -25.39
C VAL A 368 -15.75 -36.44 -24.68
N SER A 369 -15.12 -35.51 -25.40
CA SER A 369 -14.17 -34.56 -24.80
C SER A 369 -14.86 -33.64 -23.80
N SER A 370 -16.08 -33.18 -24.11
CA SER A 370 -16.87 -32.32 -23.22
C SER A 370 -17.30 -33.06 -21.93
N VAL A 371 -17.76 -34.31 -22.04
CA VAL A 371 -18.11 -35.14 -20.88
C VAL A 371 -16.90 -35.38 -20.00
N LEU A 372 -15.75 -35.76 -20.56
CA LEU A 372 -14.52 -35.97 -19.79
C LEU A 372 -14.05 -34.68 -19.10
N SER A 373 -14.08 -33.55 -19.81
CA SER A 373 -13.77 -32.24 -19.24
C SER A 373 -14.71 -31.89 -18.08
N SER A 374 -16.02 -32.14 -18.24
CA SER A 374 -17.01 -31.89 -17.20
C SER A 374 -16.80 -32.76 -15.94
N MET A 375 -16.38 -34.01 -16.11
CA MET A 375 -16.04 -34.90 -15.00
C MET A 375 -14.80 -34.39 -14.24
N ILE A 376 -13.76 -33.96 -14.97
CA ILE A 376 -12.57 -33.36 -14.37
C ILE A 376 -12.94 -32.07 -13.64
N LYS A 377 -13.72 -31.19 -14.28
CA LYS A 377 -14.23 -29.95 -13.69
C LYS A 377 -14.98 -30.21 -12.39
N ALA A 378 -15.97 -31.10 -12.39
CA ALA A 378 -16.74 -31.44 -11.21
C ALA A 378 -15.86 -31.98 -10.07
N ASN A 379 -14.92 -32.86 -10.38
CA ASN A 379 -14.01 -33.40 -9.37
C ASN A 379 -13.10 -32.32 -8.75
N VAL A 380 -12.56 -31.42 -9.58
CA VAL A 380 -11.71 -30.31 -9.13
C VAL A 380 -12.51 -29.31 -8.31
N GLU A 381 -13.69 -28.89 -8.78
CA GLU A 381 -14.54 -27.94 -8.06
C GLU A 381 -14.98 -28.48 -6.71
N ASN A 382 -15.42 -29.74 -6.63
CA ASN A 382 -15.76 -30.39 -5.36
C ASN A 382 -14.58 -30.39 -4.36
N HIS A 383 -13.37 -30.63 -4.85
CA HIS A 383 -12.18 -30.56 -4.00
C HIS A 383 -11.85 -29.12 -3.55
N ILE A 384 -12.07 -28.12 -4.41
CA ILE A 384 -11.86 -26.70 -4.06
C ILE A 384 -12.90 -26.25 -3.02
N GLU A 385 -14.18 -26.57 -3.23
CA GLU A 385 -15.29 -26.18 -2.34
C GLU A 385 -15.22 -26.85 -0.97
N SER A 386 -14.62 -28.04 -0.88
CA SER A 386 -14.41 -28.73 0.39
C SER A 386 -13.40 -28.04 1.34
N GLY A 387 -12.74 -26.96 0.88
CA GLY A 387 -11.79 -26.18 1.69
C GLY A 387 -10.45 -26.88 1.97
N GLY A 388 -10.21 -28.04 1.36
CA GLY A 388 -9.04 -28.88 1.66
C GLY A 388 -7.77 -28.58 0.83
N LEU A 389 -7.83 -27.67 -0.15
CA LEU A 389 -6.73 -27.43 -1.09
C LEU A 389 -6.02 -26.10 -0.81
N GLN A 390 -4.99 -26.19 0.04
CA GLN A 390 -4.00 -25.13 0.15
C GLN A 390 -3.15 -25.04 -1.11
N THR A 391 -2.83 -23.82 -1.51
CA THR A 391 -2.05 -23.54 -2.72
C THR A 391 -0.68 -24.20 -2.68
N GLY A 392 -0.03 -24.21 -1.51
CA GLY A 392 1.25 -24.90 -1.32
C GLY A 392 1.18 -26.39 -1.63
N VAL A 393 0.14 -27.08 -1.18
CA VAL A 393 -0.06 -28.52 -1.43
C VAL A 393 -0.31 -28.81 -2.92
N VAL A 394 -1.05 -27.93 -3.60
CA VAL A 394 -1.28 -28.06 -5.05
C VAL A 394 0.02 -27.84 -5.82
N LEU A 395 0.79 -26.82 -5.45
CA LEU A 395 2.08 -26.53 -6.09
C LEU A 395 3.07 -27.70 -5.88
N ASP A 396 3.10 -28.26 -4.67
CA ASP A 396 3.92 -29.42 -4.32
C ASP A 396 3.54 -30.65 -5.15
N LYS A 397 2.25 -30.92 -5.33
CA LYS A 397 1.76 -32.04 -6.16
C LYS A 397 2.00 -31.86 -7.66
N LEU A 398 1.92 -30.62 -8.17
CA LEU A 398 2.07 -30.35 -9.61
C LEU A 398 3.53 -30.23 -10.05
N VAL A 399 4.39 -29.65 -9.22
CA VAL A 399 5.77 -29.28 -9.60
C VAL A 399 6.81 -30.07 -8.80
N GLY A 400 6.42 -30.70 -7.69
CA GLY A 400 7.32 -31.41 -6.76
C GLY A 400 7.91 -30.47 -5.69
N GLY A 401 8.08 -30.98 -4.47
CA GLY A 401 8.51 -30.17 -3.31
C GLY A 401 9.91 -29.57 -3.41
N GLU A 402 10.83 -30.24 -4.08
CA GLU A 402 12.15 -29.67 -4.37
C GLU A 402 12.03 -28.47 -5.33
N SER A 403 11.12 -28.52 -6.30
CA SER A 403 10.90 -27.44 -7.26
C SER A 403 10.29 -26.20 -6.62
N ALA A 404 9.48 -26.34 -5.57
CA ALA A 404 8.88 -25.19 -4.87
C ALA A 404 9.95 -24.32 -4.17
N ALA A 405 10.90 -24.96 -3.48
CA ALA A 405 12.02 -24.26 -2.86
C ALA A 405 12.95 -23.60 -3.91
N HIS A 406 13.14 -24.26 -5.05
CA HIS A 406 13.88 -23.67 -6.18
C HIS A 406 13.14 -22.50 -6.80
N ALA A 407 11.81 -22.58 -6.96
CA ALA A 407 10.99 -21.50 -7.48
C ALA A 407 10.99 -20.27 -6.56
N GLN A 408 10.96 -20.47 -5.23
CA GLN A 408 11.13 -19.38 -4.26
C GLN A 408 12.49 -18.71 -4.41
N LYS A 409 13.57 -19.49 -4.46
CA LYS A 409 14.93 -18.94 -4.66
C LYS A 409 15.04 -18.20 -5.99
N TRP A 410 14.48 -18.74 -7.05
CA TRP A 410 14.44 -18.11 -8.37
C TRP A 410 13.66 -16.79 -8.33
N LEU A 411 12.48 -16.75 -7.69
CA LEU A 411 11.68 -15.52 -7.54
C LEU A 411 12.43 -14.44 -6.76
N ILE A 412 13.07 -14.78 -5.65
CA ILE A 412 13.86 -13.83 -4.85
C ILE A 412 15.00 -13.26 -5.71
N ASN A 413 15.69 -14.13 -6.45
CA ASN A 413 16.77 -13.73 -7.34
C ASN A 413 16.27 -12.84 -8.49
N GLU A 414 15.15 -13.18 -9.11
CA GLU A 414 14.57 -12.41 -10.21
C GLU A 414 14.10 -11.02 -9.74
N ILE A 415 13.43 -10.94 -8.59
CA ILE A 415 13.04 -9.66 -7.97
C ILE A 415 14.29 -8.82 -7.67
N ARG A 416 15.36 -9.43 -7.16
CA ARG A 416 16.63 -8.75 -6.92
C ARG A 416 17.21 -8.18 -8.22
N VAL A 417 17.30 -8.99 -9.27
CA VAL A 417 17.81 -8.57 -10.58
C VAL A 417 16.96 -7.43 -11.17
N LEU A 418 15.63 -7.53 -11.08
CA LEU A 418 14.72 -6.48 -11.54
C LEU A 418 14.92 -5.17 -10.77
N LEU A 419 15.07 -5.22 -9.45
CA LEU A 419 15.29 -4.04 -8.61
C LEU A 419 16.67 -3.41 -8.83
N GLN A 420 17.68 -4.22 -9.14
CA GLN A 420 19.03 -3.76 -9.46
C GLN A 420 19.20 -3.33 -10.93
N SER A 421 18.21 -3.59 -11.78
CA SER A 421 18.27 -3.21 -13.18
C SER A 421 18.37 -1.69 -13.36
N GLU A 422 19.12 -1.28 -14.40
CA GLU A 422 19.30 0.13 -14.74
C GLU A 422 17.96 0.85 -15.00
N ASN A 423 16.97 0.15 -15.57
CA ASN A 423 15.65 0.71 -15.82
C ASN A 423 14.88 1.01 -14.52
N THR A 424 14.95 0.11 -13.53
CA THR A 424 14.32 0.33 -12.22
C THR A 424 15.04 1.43 -11.47
N LYS A 425 16.38 1.47 -11.48
CA LYS A 425 17.17 2.56 -10.88
C LYS A 425 16.81 3.91 -11.50
N PHE A 426 16.69 4.00 -12.83
CA PHE A 426 16.24 5.21 -13.52
C PHE A 426 14.82 5.63 -13.12
N THR A 427 13.90 4.65 -13.02
CA THR A 427 12.52 4.92 -12.59
C THR A 427 12.49 5.47 -11.17
N ILE A 428 13.26 4.87 -10.25
CA ILE A 428 13.42 5.35 -8.88
C ILE A 428 13.97 6.78 -8.88
N ASP A 429 14.99 7.07 -9.68
CA ASP A 429 15.54 8.43 -9.77
C ASP A 429 14.51 9.46 -10.26
N ALA A 430 13.69 9.10 -11.25
CA ALA A 430 12.61 9.94 -11.74
C ALA A 430 11.53 10.17 -10.66
N MET A 431 11.22 9.15 -9.85
CA MET A 431 10.33 9.30 -8.70
C MET A 431 10.91 10.28 -7.67
N PHE A 432 12.21 10.21 -7.40
CA PHE A 432 12.88 11.16 -6.50
C PHE A 432 12.87 12.59 -7.04
N ASP A 433 13.10 12.79 -8.34
CA ASP A 433 12.99 14.12 -8.95
C ASP A 433 11.58 14.69 -8.85
N SER A 434 10.58 13.84 -9.09
CA SER A 434 9.17 14.21 -8.98
C SER A 434 8.80 14.58 -7.53
N LEU A 435 9.22 13.77 -6.54
CA LEU A 435 8.99 14.05 -5.12
C LEU A 435 9.73 15.30 -4.65
N ALA A 436 10.99 15.47 -5.02
CA ALA A 436 11.78 16.66 -4.69
C ALA A 436 11.16 17.93 -5.29
N GLY A 437 10.77 17.88 -6.56
CA GLY A 437 10.06 18.97 -7.23
C GLY A 437 8.69 19.26 -6.60
N GLY A 438 7.94 18.22 -6.27
CA GLY A 438 6.63 18.29 -5.61
C GLY A 438 6.70 18.92 -4.23
N LEU A 439 7.70 18.55 -3.40
CA LEU A 439 7.92 19.14 -2.08
C LEU A 439 8.24 20.63 -2.15
N LEU A 440 9.03 21.07 -3.13
CA LEU A 440 9.35 22.49 -3.31
C LEU A 440 8.14 23.34 -3.72
N ASN A 441 7.16 22.72 -4.40
CA ASN A 441 5.96 23.39 -4.90
C ASN A 441 4.74 23.21 -3.99
N LYS A 442 4.80 22.29 -3.00
CA LYS A 442 3.72 22.07 -2.04
C LYS A 442 3.59 23.28 -1.13
N ARG A 443 2.35 23.74 -0.92
CA ARG A 443 2.05 24.81 0.05
C ARG A 443 2.21 24.22 1.44
N LEU A 444 3.05 24.85 2.27
CA LEU A 444 3.34 24.39 3.62
C LEU A 444 2.15 24.61 4.57
N GLY A 445 1.28 25.56 4.26
CA GLY A 445 0.09 25.82 5.06
C GLY A 445 0.45 26.39 6.43
N ARG A 446 -0.45 26.19 7.39
CA ARG A 446 -0.21 26.50 8.80
C ARG A 446 0.56 25.36 9.47
N LEU A 447 1.84 25.57 9.75
CA LEU A 447 2.70 24.57 10.39
C LEU A 447 2.24 24.19 11.80
N GLY A 448 1.48 25.07 12.46
CA GLY A 448 0.88 24.80 13.78
C GLY A 448 -0.04 23.56 13.82
N ASN A 449 -0.56 23.11 12.68
CA ASN A 449 -1.40 21.90 12.61
C ASN A 449 -0.58 20.60 12.63
N TYR A 450 0.70 20.66 12.24
CA TYR A 450 1.57 19.49 12.10
C TYR A 450 2.59 19.37 13.24
N ILE A 451 2.78 20.43 14.04
CA ILE A 451 3.78 20.49 15.10
C ILE A 451 3.09 20.40 16.46
N PRO A 452 3.34 19.34 17.25
CA PRO A 452 2.80 19.20 18.59
C PRO A 452 3.23 20.33 19.53
N ALA A 453 2.37 20.66 20.50
CA ALA A 453 2.65 21.74 21.47
C ALA A 453 3.99 21.55 22.23
N GLY A 454 4.36 20.30 22.55
CA GLY A 454 5.64 20.01 23.21
C GLY A 454 6.87 20.30 22.34
N VAL A 455 6.77 20.10 21.02
CA VAL A 455 7.85 20.45 20.08
C VAL A 455 7.96 21.97 19.98
N ARG A 456 6.83 22.69 19.91
CA ARG A 456 6.83 24.16 19.92
C ARG A 456 7.51 24.71 21.18
N GLU A 457 7.11 24.22 22.34
CA GLU A 457 7.66 24.67 23.62
C GLU A 457 9.18 24.42 23.69
N GLY A 458 9.62 23.23 23.25
CA GLY A 458 11.04 22.89 23.16
C GLY A 458 11.82 23.78 22.20
N VAL A 459 11.24 24.15 21.06
CA VAL A 459 11.82 25.10 20.11
C VAL A 459 11.90 26.51 20.71
N SER A 460 10.84 27.00 21.35
CA SER A 460 10.82 28.30 22.03
C SER A 460 11.88 28.39 23.13
N LYS A 461 12.01 27.35 23.97
CA LYS A 461 13.05 27.24 25.02
C LYS A 461 14.46 27.18 24.42
N SER A 462 14.64 26.46 23.31
CA SER A 462 15.94 26.38 22.63
C SER A 462 16.35 27.73 22.03
N PHE A 463 15.41 28.43 21.41
CA PHE A 463 15.65 29.79 20.91
C PHE A 463 15.89 30.78 22.03
N GLN A 464 15.16 30.70 23.16
CA GLN A 464 15.42 31.52 24.34
C GLN A 464 16.84 31.31 24.85
N LYS A 465 17.28 30.05 24.99
CA LYS A 465 18.63 29.74 25.45
C LYS A 465 19.70 30.28 24.49
N ALA A 466 19.50 30.12 23.18
CA ALA A 466 20.41 30.65 22.16
C ALA A 466 20.46 32.19 22.18
N ALA A 467 19.30 32.84 22.20
CA ALA A 467 19.19 34.30 22.25
C ALA A 467 19.77 34.86 23.55
N SER A 468 19.48 34.24 24.70
CA SER A 468 20.07 34.59 25.98
C SER A 468 21.59 34.44 25.97
N GLY A 469 22.11 33.38 25.34
CA GLY A 469 23.56 33.18 25.20
C GLY A 469 24.21 34.32 24.44
N VAL A 470 23.65 34.69 23.28
CA VAL A 470 24.13 35.80 22.45
C VAL A 470 24.00 37.14 23.19
N LEU A 471 22.86 37.40 23.84
CA LEU A 471 22.67 38.66 24.57
C LEU A 471 23.64 38.79 25.75
N ALA A 472 23.85 37.71 26.51
CA ALA A 472 24.78 37.71 27.64
C ALA A 472 26.24 37.87 27.20
N SER A 473 26.63 37.38 26.00
CA SER A 473 28.00 37.52 25.50
C SER A 473 28.25 38.87 24.82
N GLU A 474 27.32 39.36 24.00
CA GLU A 474 27.56 40.51 23.13
C GLU A 474 27.15 41.85 23.75
N VAL A 475 26.03 41.91 24.48
CA VAL A 475 25.48 43.19 25.00
C VAL A 475 26.43 43.89 25.98
N PRO A 476 27.10 43.20 26.92
CA PRO A 476 28.10 43.84 27.78
C PRO A 476 29.21 44.57 27.00
N GLY A 477 29.71 43.96 25.91
CA GLY A 477 30.70 44.57 25.03
C GLY A 477 30.17 45.79 24.26
N LEU A 478 28.92 45.73 23.81
CA LEU A 478 28.25 46.86 23.16
C LEU A 478 28.09 48.05 24.12
N VAL A 479 27.72 47.82 25.38
CA VAL A 479 27.61 48.88 26.40
C VAL A 479 28.94 49.59 26.62
N GLN A 480 30.04 48.84 26.70
CA GLN A 480 31.40 49.39 26.82
C GLN A 480 31.72 50.33 25.67
N SER A 481 31.31 49.99 24.44
CA SER A 481 31.53 50.82 23.25
C SER A 481 30.73 52.12 23.24
N LEU A 482 29.58 52.16 23.94
CA LEU A 482 28.67 53.32 23.94
C LEU A 482 29.16 54.49 24.81
N ASN A 483 30.24 54.32 25.60
CA ASN A 483 30.81 55.34 26.49
C ASN A 483 29.73 56.12 27.28
N ILE A 484 29.03 55.40 28.16
CA ILE A 484 27.94 55.93 28.99
C ILE A 484 28.37 57.18 29.77
N LYS A 485 29.61 57.19 30.28
CA LYS A 485 30.22 58.35 30.94
C LYS A 485 30.11 59.62 30.09
N LYS A 486 30.52 59.55 28.82
CA LYS A 486 30.44 60.69 27.89
C LYS A 486 29.00 61.13 27.63
N ILE A 487 28.10 60.17 27.41
CA ILE A 487 26.67 60.45 27.17
C ILE A 487 26.07 61.22 28.36
N VAL A 488 26.36 60.80 29.58
CA VAL A 488 25.86 61.45 30.80
C VAL A 488 26.47 62.84 30.97
N ILE A 489 27.78 63.01 30.72
CA ILE A 489 28.45 64.32 30.77
C ILE A 489 27.79 65.31 29.80
N GLU A 490 27.58 64.91 28.54
CA GLU A 490 26.92 65.74 27.52
C GLU A 490 25.46 66.03 27.90
N ARG A 491 24.76 65.05 28.47
CA ARG A 491 23.38 65.22 28.91
C ARG A 491 23.28 66.21 30.07
N VAL A 492 24.16 66.14 31.06
CA VAL A 492 24.20 67.10 32.18
C VAL A 492 24.64 68.48 31.69
N ASN A 493 25.58 68.58 30.74
CA ASN A 493 26.04 69.82 30.13
C ASN A 493 25.03 70.47 29.15
N SER A 494 23.99 69.75 28.73
CA SER A 494 22.90 70.29 27.91
C SER A 494 21.66 70.71 28.71
N LEU A 495 21.57 70.37 30.00
CA LEU A 495 20.49 70.85 30.87
C LEU A 495 20.51 72.39 30.99
N ASP A 496 19.35 73.04 31.12
CA ASP A 496 19.35 74.48 31.38
C ASP A 496 19.88 74.76 32.81
N LEU A 497 20.66 75.83 32.97
CA LEU A 497 21.21 76.27 34.27
C LEU A 497 20.09 76.46 35.31
N LEU A 498 18.93 76.96 34.87
CA LEU A 498 17.74 77.15 35.71
C LEU A 498 17.13 75.84 36.22
N ARG A 499 17.33 74.72 35.52
CA ARG A 499 16.84 73.41 35.94
C ARG A 499 17.80 72.78 36.94
N LEU A 500 19.10 72.92 36.72
CA LEU A 500 20.13 72.50 37.68
C LEU A 500 20.02 73.29 38.98
N GLU A 501 19.81 74.61 38.90
CA GLU A 501 19.54 75.48 40.05
C GLU A 501 18.32 74.99 40.83
N ARG A 502 17.19 74.72 40.16
CA ARG A 502 15.97 74.22 40.81
C ARG A 502 16.16 72.87 41.51
N LEU A 503 16.86 71.92 40.88
CA LEU A 503 17.15 70.63 41.49
C LEU A 503 17.99 70.77 42.76
N LEU A 504 19.08 71.53 42.69
CA LEU A 504 19.96 71.73 43.85
C LEU A 504 19.31 72.58 44.94
N LEU A 505 18.60 73.65 44.57
CA LEU A 505 17.84 74.47 45.52
C LEU A 505 16.76 73.65 46.22
N SER A 506 16.07 72.75 45.53
CA SER A 506 15.01 71.93 46.16
C SER A 506 15.54 71.05 47.29
N ILE A 507 16.82 70.64 47.23
CA ILE A 507 17.47 69.84 48.26
C ILE A 507 18.08 70.75 49.35
N MET A 508 18.56 71.95 49.00
CA MET A 508 19.33 72.83 49.89
C MET A 508 18.53 73.95 50.58
N GLU A 509 17.32 74.27 50.12
CA GLU A 509 16.53 75.42 50.60
C GLU A 509 16.29 75.39 52.12
N GLU A 510 16.02 74.21 52.67
CA GLU A 510 15.82 74.03 54.10
C GLU A 510 17.10 74.34 54.89
N GLN A 511 18.25 73.85 54.41
CA GLN A 511 19.56 74.10 55.03
C GLN A 511 19.92 75.59 55.00
N PHE A 512 19.60 76.29 53.92
CA PHE A 512 19.85 77.73 53.80
C PHE A 512 19.06 78.59 54.79
N LYS A 513 17.86 78.16 55.20
CA LYS A 513 17.08 78.87 56.24
C LYS A 513 17.84 78.87 57.57
N TYR A 514 18.40 77.72 57.97
CA TYR A 514 19.19 77.61 59.20
C TYR A 514 20.45 78.47 59.15
N ILE A 515 21.17 78.50 58.01
CA ILE A 515 22.39 79.31 57.88
C ILE A 515 22.06 80.81 57.97
N ASN A 516 20.97 81.27 57.32
CA ASN A 516 20.52 82.66 57.43
C ASN A 516 20.14 83.05 58.86
N LEU A 517 19.44 82.16 59.57
CA LEU A 517 19.06 82.37 60.96
C LEU A 517 20.29 82.42 61.88
N PHE A 518 21.28 81.54 61.64
CA PHE A 518 22.54 81.54 62.38
C PHE A 518 23.34 82.83 62.15
N GLY A 519 23.36 83.34 60.90
CA GLY A 519 23.97 84.63 60.57
C GLY A 519 23.31 85.80 61.31
N ALA A 520 21.97 85.79 61.44
CA ALA A 520 21.24 86.77 62.22
C ALA A 520 21.60 86.71 63.72
N LEU A 521 21.69 85.49 64.27
CA LEU A 521 22.03 85.26 65.67
C LEU A 521 23.45 85.71 66.00
N LEU A 522 24.43 85.40 65.14
CA LEU A 522 25.79 85.88 65.28
C LEU A 522 25.88 87.41 65.17
N GLY A 523 25.19 88.00 64.19
CA GLY A 523 25.11 89.45 64.03
C GLY A 523 24.51 90.14 65.25
N PHE A 524 23.48 89.55 65.84
CA PHE A 524 22.90 90.01 67.11
C PHE A 524 23.92 89.96 68.25
N GLY A 525 24.64 88.84 68.39
CA GLY A 525 25.68 88.66 69.41
C GLY A 525 26.82 89.69 69.28
N ILE A 526 27.29 89.96 68.07
CA ILE A 526 28.31 90.98 67.79
C ILE A 526 27.79 92.37 68.13
N GLY A 527 26.54 92.69 67.77
CA GLY A 527 25.94 93.97 68.11
C GLY A 527 25.75 94.17 69.61
N CYS A 528 25.42 93.11 70.37
CA CYS A 528 25.41 93.13 71.84
C CYS A 528 26.79 93.44 72.42
N LEU A 529 27.84 92.78 71.91
CA LEU A 529 29.22 93.07 72.30
C LEU A 529 29.60 94.52 72.00
N ASN A 530 29.16 95.05 70.87
CA ASN A 530 29.44 96.43 70.47
C ASN A 530 28.78 97.44 71.42
N VAL A 531 27.54 97.18 71.87
CA VAL A 531 26.87 98.00 72.90
C VAL A 531 27.64 98.01 74.20
N ILE A 532 28.10 96.83 74.65
CA ILE A 532 28.90 96.70 75.88
C ILE A 532 30.20 97.51 75.76
N PHE A 533 30.87 97.46 74.60
CA PHE A 533 32.15 98.15 74.41
C PHE A 533 32.01 99.68 74.24
N LEU A 534 30.96 100.15 73.56
CA LEU A 534 30.75 101.59 73.29
C LEU A 534 30.14 102.37 74.47
N TYR A 535 29.41 101.69 75.37
CA TYR A 535 28.71 102.32 76.49
C TYR A 535 29.09 101.78 77.87
N GLY A 536 29.97 100.78 77.94
CA GLY A 536 30.48 100.20 79.19
C GLY A 536 31.84 100.74 79.65
N GLY A 537 32.26 101.90 79.13
CA GLY A 537 33.50 102.60 79.50
C GLY A 537 33.23 103.95 80.14
#